data_AF-A0A2M7AYM5-F1
#
_entry.id   AF-A0A2M7AYM5-F1
#
_cell.length_a   1.000
_cell.length_b   1.000
_cell.length_c   1.000
_cell.angle_alpha   90.00
_cell.angle_beta   90.00
_cell.angle_gamma   90.00
#
_symmetry.space_group_name_H-M   'P 1'
#
loop_
_entity.id
_entity.type
_entity.pdbx_description
1 polymer ?
#
loop_
_entity_poly.entity_id
_entity_poly.type
_entity_poly.pdbx_seq_one_letter_code
_entity_poly.pdbx_strand_id
1 'polypeptide(L)'
;SDARDYWKVNKAALKEMHRQVGDLQIKNGIAVKGLLIRHLVLPENIAGSKKVFEFISKEISPKTYISIMSQYHPANRTDEFPELQRKITDKEYLRVINWAGEFGLTRGWRQEI
;
A
#
# COMPACT_ATOMS: atom_id res chain seq x y z
N SER A 1 17.21 -8.34 -8.39
CA SER A 1 16.21 -7.32 -8.73
C SER A 1 16.90 -6.22 -9.51
N ASP A 2 16.47 -5.99 -10.75
CA ASP A 2 17.07 -5.01 -11.67
C ASP A 2 16.45 -3.61 -11.54
N ALA A 3 15.58 -3.38 -10.56
CA ALA A 3 14.88 -2.12 -10.33
C ALA A 3 15.31 -1.44 -9.02
N ARG A 4 16.62 -1.18 -8.87
CA ARG A 4 17.21 -0.64 -7.63
C ARG A 4 16.69 0.75 -7.25
N ASP A 5 16.25 1.53 -8.23
CA ASP A 5 15.72 2.88 -8.09
C ASP A 5 14.19 2.94 -8.02
N TYR A 6 13.49 1.80 -8.09
CA TYR A 6 12.02 1.73 -8.06
C TYR A 6 11.44 2.56 -6.91
N TRP A 7 11.97 2.40 -5.70
CA TRP A 7 11.51 3.14 -4.54
C TRP A 7 11.66 4.66 -4.71
N LYS A 8 12.77 5.13 -5.27
CA LYS A 8 13.03 6.56 -5.48
C LYS A 8 12.06 7.12 -6.52
N VAL A 9 11.90 6.43 -7.65
CA VAL A 9 11.05 6.86 -8.77
C VAL A 9 9.58 6.82 -8.37
N ASN A 10 9.13 5.74 -7.72
CA ASN A 10 7.74 5.56 -7.28
C ASN A 10 7.32 6.66 -6.29
N LYS A 11 8.18 7.01 -5.32
CA LYS A 11 7.91 8.12 -4.41
C LYS A 11 7.71 9.46 -5.14
N ALA A 12 8.57 9.76 -6.10
CA ALA A 12 8.47 11.00 -6.89
C ALA A 12 7.17 11.02 -7.71
N ALA A 13 6.82 9.89 -8.34
CA ALA A 13 5.58 9.75 -9.10
C ALA A 13 4.34 9.96 -8.23
N LEU A 14 4.27 9.32 -7.05
CA LEU A 14 3.13 9.48 -6.13
C LEU A 14 2.97 10.92 -5.63
N LYS A 15 4.08 11.61 -5.34
CA LYS A 15 4.05 13.04 -4.99
C LYS A 15 3.48 13.88 -6.12
N GLU A 16 3.92 13.63 -7.35
CA GLU A 16 3.44 14.40 -8.50
C GLU A 16 1.97 14.12 -8.81
N MET A 17 1.54 12.85 -8.73
CA MET A 17 0.13 12.49 -8.85
C MET A 17 -0.72 13.22 -7.81
N HIS A 18 -0.32 13.17 -6.52
CA HIS A 18 -1.04 13.86 -5.46
C HIS A 18 -1.04 15.38 -5.66
N ARG A 19 0.07 15.99 -6.09
CA ARG A 19 0.14 17.43 -6.40
C ARG A 19 -0.90 17.84 -7.45
N GLN A 20 -1.16 16.98 -8.45
CA GLN A 20 -2.11 17.25 -9.53
C GLN A 20 -3.57 17.09 -9.12
N VAL A 21 -3.90 16.03 -8.36
CA VAL A 21 -5.30 15.66 -8.09
C VAL A 21 -5.75 15.84 -6.64
N GLY A 22 -4.82 15.93 -5.69
CA GLY A 22 -5.07 16.03 -4.26
C GLY A 22 -5.63 14.76 -3.63
N ASP A 23 -6.14 14.90 -2.40
CA ASP A 23 -6.82 13.82 -1.69
C ASP A 23 -8.11 13.39 -2.43
N LEU A 24 -8.47 12.12 -2.30
CA LEU A 24 -9.69 11.57 -2.90
C LEU A 24 -10.95 12.28 -2.38
N GLN A 25 -11.72 12.84 -3.31
CA GLN A 25 -13.02 13.47 -3.11
C GLN A 25 -14.11 12.51 -3.56
N ILE A 26 -15.05 12.25 -2.66
CA ILE A 26 -16.22 11.41 -2.93
C ILE A 26 -17.46 12.28 -2.79
N LYS A 27 -18.32 12.30 -3.82
CA LYS A 27 -19.60 13.01 -3.84
C LYS A 27 -20.71 11.99 -4.11
N ASN A 28 -21.70 11.91 -3.22
CA ASN A 28 -22.83 10.97 -3.34
C ASN A 28 -22.38 9.52 -3.59
N GLY A 29 -21.31 9.07 -2.92
CA GLY A 29 -20.74 7.73 -3.08
C GLY A 29 -19.83 7.53 -4.30
N ILE A 30 -19.68 8.53 -5.16
CA ILE A 30 -18.86 8.46 -6.37
C ILE A 30 -17.53 9.19 -6.15
N ALA A 31 -16.41 8.53 -6.45
CA ALA A 31 -15.10 9.16 -6.50
C ALA A 31 -15.03 10.12 -7.70
N VAL A 32 -14.91 11.42 -7.44
CA VAL A 32 -14.96 12.46 -8.50
C VAL A 32 -13.59 13.03 -8.86
N LYS A 33 -12.63 13.01 -7.93
CA LYS A 33 -11.25 13.50 -8.14
C LYS A 33 -10.34 13.04 -7.01
N GLY A 34 -9.07 12.78 -7.28
CA GLY A 34 -8.02 12.59 -6.27
C GLY A 34 -7.33 11.24 -6.38
N LEU A 35 -6.56 10.88 -5.35
CA LEU A 35 -5.67 9.72 -5.36
C LEU A 35 -6.14 8.60 -4.41
N LEU A 36 -6.19 7.37 -4.92
CA LEU A 36 -6.33 6.13 -4.17
C LEU A 36 -5.07 5.29 -4.34
N ILE A 37 -4.38 4.97 -3.24
CA ILE A 37 -3.19 4.11 -3.27
C ILE A 37 -3.59 2.68 -2.90
N ARG A 38 -3.18 1.71 -3.73
CA ARG A 38 -3.37 0.27 -3.44
C ARG A 38 -2.05 -0.30 -2.92
N HIS A 39 -2.07 -0.87 -1.71
CA HIS A 39 -0.91 -1.46 -1.06
C HIS A 39 -1.11 -2.97 -0.93
N LEU A 40 -0.34 -3.74 -1.71
CA LEU A 40 -0.35 -5.21 -1.63
C LEU A 40 0.51 -5.67 -0.46
N VAL A 41 -0.07 -6.45 0.44
CA VAL A 41 0.68 -7.08 1.53
C VAL A 41 1.40 -8.30 1.00
N LEU A 42 2.69 -8.40 1.29
CA LEU A 42 3.52 -9.54 0.95
C LEU A 42 3.94 -10.29 2.22
N PRO A 43 4.22 -11.60 2.12
CA PRO A 43 4.74 -12.38 3.24
C PRO A 43 6.03 -11.79 3.80
N GLU A 44 6.33 -12.08 5.07
CA GLU A 44 7.57 -11.66 5.75
C GLU A 44 7.82 -10.13 5.71
N ASN A 45 6.77 -9.33 5.46
CA ASN A 45 6.86 -7.88 5.29
C ASN A 45 7.88 -7.44 4.21
N ILE A 46 8.06 -8.23 3.16
CA ILE A 46 8.96 -7.91 2.03
C ILE A 46 8.58 -6.56 1.40
N ALA A 47 7.29 -6.23 1.37
CA ALA A 47 6.78 -4.95 0.87
C ALA A 47 7.24 -3.72 1.70
N GLY A 48 7.82 -3.91 2.88
CA GLY A 48 8.26 -2.81 3.75
C GLY A 48 7.11 -1.89 4.17
N SER A 49 5.92 -2.47 4.43
CA SER A 49 4.65 -1.75 4.55
C SER A 49 4.71 -0.58 5.53
N LYS A 50 5.38 -0.74 6.66
CA LYS A 50 5.54 0.32 7.67
C LYS A 50 6.21 1.57 7.10
N LYS A 51 7.29 1.40 6.33
CA LYS A 51 8.02 2.51 5.70
C LYS A 51 7.22 3.15 4.57
N VAL A 52 6.42 2.36 3.85
CA VAL A 52 5.49 2.85 2.83
C VAL A 52 4.41 3.73 3.45
N PHE A 53 3.81 3.31 4.56
CA PHE A 53 2.78 4.09 5.24
C PHE A 53 3.31 5.36 5.90
N GLU A 54 4.51 5.30 6.47
CA GLU A 54 5.20 6.50 6.95
C GLU A 54 5.39 7.52 5.83
N PHE A 55 5.89 7.06 4.67
CA PHE A 55 6.06 7.91 3.48
C PHE A 55 4.73 8.53 3.03
N ILE A 56 3.69 7.72 2.88
CA ILE A 56 2.38 8.21 2.43
C ILE A 56 1.83 9.25 3.41
N SER A 57 1.86 8.96 4.71
CA SER A 57 1.30 9.86 5.72
C SER A 57 2.08 11.18 5.82
N LYS A 58 3.42 11.12 5.84
CA LYS A 58 4.28 12.29 6.06
C LYS A 58 4.57 13.10 4.81
N GLU A 59 4.68 12.46 3.65
CA GLU A 59 5.17 13.09 2.43
C GLU A 59 4.10 13.22 1.33
N ILE A 60 2.97 12.51 1.43
CA ILE A 60 1.82 12.64 0.51
C ILE A 60 0.68 13.37 1.22
N SER A 61 0.01 12.70 2.15
CA SER A 61 -1.07 13.26 2.96
C SER A 61 -1.55 12.22 3.98
N PRO A 62 -1.80 12.59 5.25
CA PRO A 62 -2.44 11.71 6.24
C PRO A 62 -3.91 11.42 5.90
N LYS A 63 -4.51 12.17 4.96
CA LYS A 63 -5.88 11.99 4.48
C LYS A 63 -5.98 11.08 3.25
N THR A 64 -4.85 10.53 2.78
CA THR A 64 -4.79 9.64 1.62
C THR A 64 -5.71 8.43 1.83
N TYR A 65 -6.50 8.11 0.81
CA TYR A 65 -7.27 6.87 0.79
C TYR A 65 -6.34 5.71 0.41
N ILE A 66 -6.31 4.68 1.24
CA ILE A 66 -5.50 3.49 1.01
C ILE A 66 -6.36 2.23 0.95
N SER A 67 -6.10 1.37 -0.03
CA SER A 67 -6.65 0.03 -0.13
C SER A 67 -5.56 -0.96 0.24
N ILE A 68 -5.67 -1.57 1.42
CA ILE A 68 -4.72 -2.60 1.89
C ILE A 68 -5.24 -3.95 1.43
N MET A 69 -4.43 -4.67 0.65
CA MET A 69 -4.88 -5.87 -0.06
C MET A 69 -4.20 -7.13 0.48
N SER A 70 -4.99 -8.16 0.76
CA SER A 70 -4.54 -9.49 1.19
C SER A 70 -4.37 -10.47 0.03
N GLN A 71 -4.57 -10.02 -1.21
CA GLN A 71 -4.68 -10.82 -2.44
C GLN A 71 -3.35 -11.37 -3.00
N TYR A 72 -2.31 -11.53 -2.18
CA TYR A 72 -1.08 -12.14 -2.66
C TYR A 72 -1.27 -13.66 -2.86
N HIS A 73 -0.92 -14.15 -4.06
CA HIS A 73 -0.91 -15.57 -4.39
C HIS A 73 0.46 -15.93 -4.99
N PRO A 74 1.16 -16.95 -4.44
CA PRO A 74 2.40 -17.44 -5.03
C PRO A 74 2.19 -17.89 -6.48
N ALA A 75 2.99 -17.40 -7.40
CA ALA A 75 2.86 -17.74 -8.82
C ALA A 75 4.20 -17.61 -9.54
N ASN A 76 4.34 -18.34 -10.65
CA ASN A 76 5.55 -18.35 -11.48
C ASN A 76 6.78 -18.85 -10.67
N ARG A 77 7.96 -18.26 -10.87
CA ARG A 77 9.26 -18.64 -10.28
C ARG A 77 9.37 -18.41 -8.76
N THR A 78 8.28 -18.49 -8.00
CA THR A 78 8.31 -18.36 -6.53
C THR A 78 9.16 -19.44 -5.87
N ASP A 79 9.36 -20.58 -6.53
CA ASP A 79 10.22 -21.65 -6.04
C ASP A 79 11.68 -21.19 -5.84
N GLU A 80 12.10 -20.15 -6.54
CA GLU A 80 13.43 -19.52 -6.39
C GLU A 80 13.50 -18.50 -5.23
N PHE A 81 12.35 -18.11 -4.67
CA PHE A 81 12.20 -17.11 -3.62
C PHE A 81 11.34 -17.67 -2.47
N PRO A 82 11.94 -18.44 -1.54
CA PRO A 82 11.21 -19.10 -0.44
C PRO A 82 10.27 -18.19 0.33
N GLU A 83 10.65 -16.92 0.51
CA GLU A 83 9.87 -15.90 1.19
C GLU A 83 8.56 -15.51 0.45
N LEU A 84 8.44 -15.85 -0.83
CA LEU A 84 7.27 -15.58 -1.68
C LEU A 84 6.44 -16.83 -1.99
N GLN A 85 6.83 -18.02 -1.49
CA GLN A 85 6.18 -19.31 -1.80
C GLN A 85 4.86 -19.56 -1.07
N ARG A 86 4.41 -18.64 -0.22
CA ARG A 86 3.17 -18.79 0.55
C ARG A 86 2.29 -17.57 0.47
N LYS A 87 0.99 -17.76 0.73
CA LYS A 87 0.09 -16.64 1.00
C LYS A 87 0.46 -15.96 2.32
N ILE A 88 -0.02 -14.74 2.49
CA ILE A 88 0.07 -14.03 3.77
C ILE A 88 -0.83 -14.70 4.82
N THR A 89 -0.46 -14.57 6.07
CA THR A 89 -1.26 -14.99 7.23
C THR A 89 -2.10 -13.83 7.75
N ASP A 90 -3.17 -14.13 8.49
CA ASP A 90 -4.01 -13.11 9.14
C ASP A 90 -3.19 -12.23 10.08
N LYS A 91 -2.23 -12.81 10.79
CA LYS A 91 -1.32 -12.08 11.69
C LYS A 91 -0.47 -11.06 10.94
N GLU A 92 0.03 -11.39 9.75
CA GLU A 92 0.80 -10.46 8.93
C GLU A 92 -0.09 -9.33 8.42
N TYR A 93 -1.28 -9.65 7.94
CA TYR A 93 -2.20 -8.65 7.44
C TYR A 93 -2.70 -7.70 8.54
N LEU A 94 -3.11 -8.23 9.70
CA LEU A 94 -3.52 -7.44 10.85
C LEU A 94 -2.38 -6.52 11.34
N ARG A 95 -1.14 -7.00 11.30
CA ARG A 95 0.04 -6.19 11.61
C ARG A 95 0.18 -5.01 10.65
N VAL A 96 -0.04 -5.22 9.35
CA VAL A 96 -0.03 -4.15 8.36
C VAL A 96 -1.16 -3.15 8.59
N ILE A 97 -2.38 -3.62 8.89
CA ILE A 97 -3.48 -2.71 9.26
C ILE A 97 -3.11 -1.85 10.48
N ASN A 98 -2.51 -2.45 11.50
CA ASN A 98 -2.11 -1.71 12.71
C ASN A 98 -1.08 -0.63 12.39
N TRP A 99 -0.08 -0.92 11.56
CA TRP A 99 0.88 0.09 11.11
C TRP A 99 0.23 1.22 10.31
N ALA A 100 -0.74 0.93 9.44
CA ALA A 100 -1.48 1.98 8.75
C ALA A 100 -2.20 2.90 9.76
N GLY A 101 -2.78 2.31 10.81
CA GLY A 101 -3.37 3.03 11.94
C GLY A 101 -2.38 3.91 12.70
N GLU A 102 -1.18 3.40 13.00
CA GLU A 102 -0.09 4.15 13.68
C GLU A 102 0.26 5.46 12.94
N PHE A 103 0.16 5.46 11.61
CA PHE A 103 0.43 6.64 10.78
C PHE A 103 -0.82 7.45 10.40
N GLY A 104 -1.98 7.16 11.02
CA GLY A 104 -3.23 7.88 10.77
C GLY A 104 -3.89 7.59 9.42
N LEU A 105 -3.45 6.58 8.69
CA LEU A 105 -4.03 6.15 7.40
C LEU A 105 -5.28 5.29 7.65
N THR A 106 -6.36 5.96 8.05
CA THR A 106 -7.62 5.31 8.46
C THR A 106 -8.67 5.24 7.36
N ARG A 107 -8.46 5.94 6.24
CA ARG A 107 -9.42 6.04 5.13
C ARG A 107 -9.14 5.02 4.04
N GLY A 108 -10.22 4.46 3.46
CA GLY A 108 -10.17 3.54 2.33
C GLY A 108 -10.66 2.15 2.68
N TRP A 109 -10.08 1.13 2.07
CA TRP A 109 -10.60 -0.24 2.12
C TRP A 109 -9.62 -1.19 2.80
N ARG A 110 -10.19 -2.04 3.65
CA ARG A 110 -9.52 -3.17 4.27
C ARG A 110 -10.27 -4.40 3.79
N GLN A 111 -9.57 -5.35 3.18
CA GLN A 111 -10.14 -6.63 2.81
C GLN A 111 -10.34 -7.50 4.06
N GLU A 112 -11.46 -8.19 4.11
CA GLU A 112 -11.66 -9.32 5.02
C GLU A 112 -10.81 -10.50 4.50
N ILE A 113 -10.21 -11.26 5.42
CA ILE A 113 -9.46 -12.48 5.10
C ILE A 113 -10.25 -13.67 5.62
#